data_AF-A0A7C4XG09-F1
#
_entry.id   AF-A0A7C4XG09-F1
#
_cell.length_a   1.000
_cell.length_b   1.000
_cell.length_c   1.000
_cell.angle_alpha   90.00
_cell.angle_beta   90.00
_cell.angle_gamma   90.00
#
_symmetry.space_group_name_H-M   'P 1'
#
loop_
_entity.id
_entity.type
_entity.pdbx_description
1 polymer ?
#
loop_
_entity_poly.entity_id
_entity_poly.type
_entity_poly.pdbx_seq_one_letter_code
_entity_poly.pdbx_strand_id
1 'polypeptide(L)'
;GYMDTLSGKDGSVSIIGAVSPPGGDFSEPVTQHTKRFVRCFWGLDRNLANARHYPAISWLDSYSEYLSDITGWWKEHVSEHWEEDRREIMELLRRETRLQQVVKLVGPDALPDTQRFILDVCDLFKTAFLQQNAFDDIDRYSAPLKQYNMLKIILAYWRRGSSAIKRGVSLVELKRMKVVQEIIKMKFSIKEENSEEFIKLAAALERGIDRLESMYA
;
A
#
# COMPACT_ATOMS: atom_id res chain seq x y z
N GLY A 1 -6.24 15.93 21.78
CA GLY A 1 -7.50 15.45 21.21
C GLY A 1 -8.25 16.58 20.55
N TYR A 2 -9.44 16.31 20.02
CA TYR A 2 -10.40 17.33 19.57
C TYR A 2 -11.15 17.92 20.77
N MET A 3 -11.42 19.23 20.75
CA MET A 3 -11.96 19.96 21.90
C MET A 3 -12.64 21.27 21.49
N ASP A 4 -13.61 21.70 22.29
CA ASP A 4 -14.14 23.06 22.25
C ASP A 4 -13.19 24.00 23.00
N THR A 5 -12.79 25.09 22.35
CA THR A 5 -11.97 26.13 22.97
C THR A 5 -12.80 27.01 23.89
N LEU A 6 -12.16 27.69 24.85
CA LEU A 6 -12.82 28.67 25.73
C LEU A 6 -13.51 29.82 24.97
N SER A 7 -13.10 30.07 23.71
CA SER A 7 -13.73 31.04 22.82
C SER A 7 -14.95 30.50 22.05
N GLY A 8 -15.40 29.26 22.31
CA GLY A 8 -16.51 28.62 21.61
C GLY A 8 -16.20 28.19 20.17
N LYS A 9 -14.91 28.03 19.84
CA LYS A 9 -14.46 27.50 18.54
C LYS A 9 -13.93 26.08 18.67
N ASP A 10 -13.90 25.33 17.58
CA ASP A 10 -13.25 24.02 17.53
C ASP A 10 -11.72 24.12 17.57
N GLY A 11 -11.08 23.13 18.19
CA GLY A 11 -9.62 22.99 18.22
C GLY A 11 -9.19 21.53 18.31
N SER A 12 -7.95 21.25 17.92
CA SER A 12 -7.37 19.92 18.12
C SER A 12 -5.89 19.97 18.47
N VAL A 13 -5.44 18.98 19.24
CA VAL A 13 -4.03 18.71 19.54
C VAL A 13 -3.74 17.25 19.23
N SER A 14 -2.86 17.02 18.26
CA SER A 14 -2.32 15.71 17.90
C SER A 14 -0.87 15.61 18.38
N ILE A 15 -0.56 14.59 19.18
CA ILE A 15 0.77 14.38 19.75
C ILE A 15 1.45 13.27 18.97
N ILE A 16 2.65 13.54 18.43
CA ILE A 16 3.51 12.55 17.79
C ILE A 16 4.75 12.39 18.67
N GLY A 17 4.80 11.29 19.42
CA GLY A 17 5.95 10.96 20.27
C GLY A 17 6.95 10.09 19.52
N ALA A 18 8.24 10.44 19.60
CA ALA A 18 9.32 9.59 19.12
C ALA A 18 9.96 8.86 20.30
N VAL A 19 10.08 7.54 20.21
CA VAL A 19 10.77 6.70 21.20
C VAL A 19 11.95 6.05 20.50
N SER A 20 13.13 6.11 21.12
CA SER A 20 14.39 5.54 20.58
C SER A 20 14.85 4.35 21.43
N PRO A 21 14.23 3.17 21.29
CA PRO A 21 14.60 2.01 22.09
C PRO A 21 16.01 1.53 21.71
N PRO A 22 16.86 1.19 22.69
CA PRO A 22 18.19 0.66 22.41
C PRO A 22 18.08 -0.62 21.58
N GLY A 23 18.82 -0.69 20.47
CA GLY A 23 18.81 -1.85 19.57
C GLY A 23 17.52 -2.06 18.76
N GLY A 24 16.54 -1.14 18.83
CA GLY A 24 15.23 -1.33 18.20
C GLY A 24 14.31 -2.29 18.97
N ASP A 25 14.61 -2.58 20.23
CA ASP A 25 13.84 -3.51 21.06
C ASP A 25 12.54 -2.86 21.56
N PHE A 26 11.40 -3.19 20.93
CA PHE A 26 10.09 -2.68 21.36
C PHE A 26 9.57 -3.30 22.67
N SER A 27 10.28 -4.25 23.29
CA SER A 27 9.91 -4.83 24.57
C SER A 27 10.40 -4.01 25.78
N GLU A 28 11.25 -3.01 25.55
CA GLU A 28 11.77 -2.16 26.62
C GLU A 28 10.66 -1.32 27.30
N PRO A 29 10.83 -0.96 28.59
CA PRO A 29 9.76 -0.37 29.39
C PRO A 29 9.13 0.91 28.83
N VAL A 30 9.92 1.84 28.27
CA VAL A 30 9.43 3.12 27.75
C VAL A 30 8.46 2.90 26.58
N THR A 31 8.83 2.03 25.63
CA THR A 31 8.01 1.66 24.47
C THR A 31 6.76 0.93 24.94
N GLN A 32 6.88 -0.04 25.84
CA GLN A 32 5.73 -0.79 26.37
C GLN A 32 4.76 0.12 27.11
N HIS A 33 5.24 1.01 27.97
CA HIS A 33 4.41 1.98 28.68
C HIS A 33 3.74 2.96 27.72
N THR A 34 4.47 3.48 26.73
CA THR A 34 3.92 4.42 25.73
C THR A 34 2.80 3.75 24.91
N LYS A 35 3.02 2.52 24.43
CA LYS A 35 2.03 1.73 23.66
C LYS A 35 0.71 1.53 24.39
N ARG A 36 0.71 1.51 25.73
CA ARG A 36 -0.52 1.37 26.54
C ARG A 36 -1.44 2.58 26.49
N PHE A 37 -0.91 3.76 26.15
CA PHE A 37 -1.67 5.02 26.18
C PHE A 37 -1.93 5.63 24.80
N VAL A 38 -1.19 5.17 23.77
CA VAL A 38 -1.38 5.64 22.39
C VAL A 38 -2.27 4.67 21.61
N ARG A 39 -3.16 5.23 20.80
CA ARG A 39 -4.07 4.49 19.91
C ARG A 39 -3.48 4.26 18.51
N CYS A 40 -2.29 4.78 18.23
CA CYS A 40 -1.60 4.63 16.96
C CYS A 40 -0.11 4.44 17.21
N PHE A 41 0.49 3.49 16.49
CA PHE A 41 1.90 3.15 16.59
C PHE A 41 2.48 2.93 15.19
N TRP A 42 3.56 3.66 14.87
CA TRP A 42 4.37 3.44 13.67
C TRP A 42 5.69 2.82 14.08
N GLY A 43 5.81 1.50 13.91
CA GLY A 43 7.04 0.77 14.18
C GLY A 43 8.01 0.95 13.03
N LEU A 44 9.13 1.66 13.26
CA LEU A 44 10.18 1.77 12.26
C LEU A 44 11.02 0.49 12.21
N ASP A 45 11.21 -0.05 11.01
CA ASP A 45 11.93 -1.30 10.74
C ASP A 45 13.31 -1.02 10.13
N ARG A 46 14.35 -1.53 10.79
CA ARG A 46 15.73 -1.42 10.34
C ARG A 46 15.98 -2.11 9.00
N ASN A 47 15.33 -3.23 8.73
CA ASN A 47 15.48 -3.95 7.47
C ASN A 47 14.92 -3.15 6.30
N LEU A 48 13.77 -2.48 6.50
CA LEU A 48 13.21 -1.56 5.50
C LEU A 48 14.16 -0.39 5.24
N ALA A 49 14.68 0.23 6.30
CA ALA A 49 15.64 1.33 6.18
C ALA A 49 16.93 0.90 5.44
N ASN A 50 17.48 -0.26 5.78
CA ASN A 50 18.65 -0.84 5.10
C ASN A 50 18.39 -1.14 3.62
N ALA A 51 17.16 -1.57 3.29
CA ALA A 51 16.71 -1.79 1.92
C ALA A 51 16.34 -0.49 1.18
N ARG A 52 16.56 0.68 1.79
CA ARG A 52 16.18 2.01 1.28
C ARG A 52 14.67 2.14 1.00
N HIS A 53 13.85 1.38 1.73
CA HIS A 53 12.41 1.54 1.73
C HIS A 53 12.03 2.63 2.75
N TYR A 54 11.60 3.79 2.24
CA TYR A 54 11.21 4.93 3.04
C TYR A 54 9.78 5.39 2.70
N PRO A 55 8.98 5.81 3.69
CA PRO A 55 9.26 5.75 5.13
C PRO A 55 9.36 4.30 5.62
N ALA A 56 10.34 4.01 6.49
CA ALA A 56 10.69 2.65 6.92
C ALA A 56 9.73 2.10 7.98
N ILE A 57 8.41 2.24 7.76
CA ILE A 57 7.36 1.83 8.69
C ILE A 57 6.98 0.37 8.39
N SER A 58 7.10 -0.51 9.39
CA SER A 58 6.60 -1.88 9.30
C SER A 58 5.08 -1.87 9.17
N TRP A 59 4.56 -2.27 8.01
CA TRP A 59 3.12 -2.33 7.74
C TRP A 59 2.41 -3.47 8.47
N LEU A 60 3.13 -4.41 9.09
CA LEU A 60 2.56 -5.52 9.86
C LEU A 60 2.63 -5.29 11.38
N ASP A 61 3.69 -4.61 11.85
CA ASP A 61 3.88 -4.36 13.29
C ASP A 61 3.27 -3.02 13.74
N SER A 62 2.97 -2.14 12.78
CA SER A 62 2.27 -0.87 13.04
C SER A 62 0.77 -1.06 13.12
N TYR A 63 0.10 -0.23 13.91
CA TYR A 63 -1.35 -0.27 14.07
C TYR A 63 -1.95 1.12 14.29
N SER A 64 -3.25 1.23 14.01
CA SER A 64 -4.06 2.39 14.35
C SER A 64 -5.46 1.94 14.75
N GLU A 65 -5.86 2.30 15.96
CA GLU A 65 -7.21 2.07 16.49
C GLU A 65 -8.20 3.16 16.04
N TYR A 66 -7.76 4.13 15.23
CA TYR A 66 -8.60 5.19 14.68
C TYR A 66 -9.26 4.79 13.36
N LEU A 67 -9.02 3.57 12.86
CA LEU A 67 -9.52 3.16 11.55
C LEU A 67 -11.04 3.28 11.45
N SER A 68 -11.78 2.79 12.46
CA SER A 68 -13.23 2.94 12.55
C SER A 68 -13.66 4.41 12.52
N ASP A 69 -12.95 5.25 13.26
CA ASP A 69 -13.28 6.65 13.50
C ASP A 69 -13.14 7.47 12.20
N ILE A 70 -12.15 7.15 11.36
CA ILE A 70 -11.90 7.86 10.10
C ILE A 70 -12.65 7.27 8.90
N THR A 71 -13.17 6.05 9.00
CA THR A 71 -13.74 5.33 7.85
C THR A 71 -14.92 6.07 7.23
N GLY A 72 -15.78 6.69 8.04
CA GLY A 72 -16.92 7.48 7.54
C GLY A 72 -16.48 8.62 6.62
N TRP A 73 -15.47 9.39 7.05
CA TRP A 73 -14.94 10.50 6.26
C TRP A 73 -14.35 10.03 4.93
N TRP A 74 -13.56 8.95 4.92
CA TRP A 74 -12.98 8.39 3.71
C TRP A 74 -14.03 7.86 2.73
N LYS A 75 -15.11 7.25 3.23
CA LYS A 75 -16.22 6.80 2.40
C LYS A 75 -16.93 7.96 1.71
N GLU A 76 -17.21 9.01 2.46
CA GLU A 76 -17.92 10.20 1.98
C GLU A 76 -17.07 11.04 1.00
N HIS A 77 -15.78 11.22 1.28
CA HIS A 77 -14.95 12.20 0.56
C HIS A 77 -14.06 11.58 -0.52
N VAL A 78 -13.85 10.26 -0.49
CA VAL A 78 -12.89 9.58 -1.38
C VAL A 78 -13.56 8.45 -2.15
N SER A 79 -14.09 7.44 -1.46
CA SER A 79 -14.87 6.36 -2.09
C SER A 79 -15.53 5.45 -1.05
N GLU A 80 -16.77 5.07 -1.30
CA GLU A 80 -17.51 4.08 -0.50
C GLU A 80 -16.76 2.72 -0.37
N HIS A 81 -15.95 2.36 -1.38
CA HIS A 81 -15.19 1.11 -1.41
C HIS A 81 -13.82 1.18 -0.72
N TRP A 82 -13.40 2.36 -0.23
CA TRP A 82 -12.07 2.58 0.33
C TRP A 82 -11.69 1.56 1.42
N GLU A 83 -12.63 1.27 2.32
CA GLU A 83 -12.39 0.34 3.44
C GLU A 83 -12.14 -1.09 2.94
N GLU A 84 -12.92 -1.52 1.95
CA GLU A 84 -12.86 -2.87 1.36
C GLU A 84 -11.56 -3.05 0.56
N ASP A 85 -11.23 -2.07 -0.28
CA ASP A 85 -10.00 -2.04 -1.07
C ASP A 85 -8.76 -2.05 -0.17
N ARG A 86 -8.75 -1.23 0.89
CA ARG A 86 -7.69 -1.23 1.90
C ARG A 86 -7.59 -2.60 2.60
N ARG A 87 -8.72 -3.21 2.94
CA ARG A 87 -8.75 -4.53 3.60
C ARG A 87 -8.15 -5.60 2.70
N GLU A 88 -8.48 -5.58 1.40
CA GLU A 88 -7.96 -6.53 0.42
C GLU A 88 -6.43 -6.45 0.31
N ILE A 89 -5.86 -5.24 0.14
CA ILE A 89 -4.40 -5.09 0.01
C ILE A 89 -3.66 -5.49 1.29
N MET A 90 -4.24 -5.22 2.47
CA MET A 90 -3.68 -5.65 3.75
C MET A 90 -3.68 -7.18 3.89
N GLU A 91 -4.72 -7.85 3.38
CA GLU A 91 -4.75 -9.32 3.37
C GLU A 91 -3.72 -9.90 2.40
N LEU A 92 -3.49 -9.26 1.25
CA LEU A 92 -2.42 -9.65 0.33
C LEU A 92 -1.04 -9.56 0.99
N LEU A 93 -0.73 -8.48 1.72
CA LEU A 93 0.54 -8.34 2.46
C LEU A 93 0.73 -9.42 3.54
N ARG A 94 -0.35 -9.83 4.22
CA ARG A 94 -0.30 -10.95 5.18
C ARG A 94 -0.04 -12.28 4.48
N ARG A 95 -0.71 -12.52 3.35
CA ARG A 95 -0.49 -13.73 2.53
C ARG A 95 0.93 -13.78 1.99
N GLU A 96 1.45 -12.66 1.52
CA GLU A 96 2.83 -12.52 1.08
C GLU A 96 3.82 -12.94 2.17
N THR A 97 3.62 -12.50 3.41
CA THR A 97 4.48 -12.90 4.54
C THR A 97 4.54 -14.41 4.72
N ARG A 98 3.40 -15.09 4.61
CA ARG A 98 3.33 -16.57 4.69
C ARG A 98 4.05 -17.21 3.50
N LEU A 99 3.82 -16.70 2.29
CA LEU A 99 4.46 -17.20 1.07
C LEU A 99 5.99 -17.01 1.11
N GLN A 100 6.47 -15.89 1.64
CA GLN A 100 7.91 -15.63 1.80
C GLN A 100 8.59 -16.67 2.71
N GLN A 101 7.89 -17.22 3.70
CA GLN A 101 8.45 -18.34 4.50
C GLN A 101 8.61 -19.61 3.67
N VAL A 102 7.64 -19.90 2.79
CA VAL A 102 7.73 -21.03 1.86
C VAL A 102 8.87 -20.80 0.87
N VAL A 103 8.97 -19.61 0.27
CA VAL A 103 10.06 -19.24 -0.65
C VAL A 103 11.44 -19.44 -0.01
N LYS A 104 11.62 -19.09 1.26
CA LYS A 104 12.88 -19.30 1.98
C LYS A 104 13.27 -20.78 2.12
N LEU A 105 12.29 -21.68 2.14
CA LEU A 105 12.53 -23.12 2.33
C LEU A 105 12.76 -23.86 1.01
N VAL A 106 11.99 -23.54 -0.04
CA VAL A 106 11.96 -24.31 -1.29
C VAL A 106 12.32 -23.51 -2.54
N GLY A 107 12.56 -22.21 -2.41
CA GLY A 107 12.81 -21.30 -3.52
C GLY A 107 11.53 -20.74 -4.16
N PRO A 108 11.62 -19.62 -4.92
CA PRO A 108 10.45 -18.94 -5.49
C PRO A 108 9.81 -19.70 -6.66
N ASP A 109 10.58 -20.54 -7.36
CA ASP A 109 10.10 -21.30 -8.52
C ASP A 109 9.26 -22.52 -8.14
N ALA A 110 9.25 -22.90 -6.85
CA ALA A 110 8.38 -23.95 -6.34
C ALA A 110 6.92 -23.50 -6.15
N LEU A 111 6.65 -22.19 -6.18
CA LEU A 111 5.30 -21.66 -6.01
C LEU A 111 4.53 -21.66 -7.33
N PRO A 112 3.22 -22.01 -7.33
CA PRO A 112 2.36 -21.80 -8.49
C PRO A 112 2.31 -20.32 -8.91
N ASP A 113 2.09 -20.05 -10.20
CA ASP A 113 2.02 -18.68 -10.73
C ASP A 113 0.99 -17.80 -10.01
N THR A 114 -0.12 -18.37 -9.56
CA THR A 114 -1.13 -17.64 -8.75
C THR A 114 -0.59 -17.14 -7.42
N GLN A 115 0.35 -17.85 -6.80
CA GLN A 115 1.00 -17.45 -5.55
C GLN A 115 2.18 -16.51 -5.81
N ARG A 116 2.96 -16.78 -6.87
CA ARG A 116 4.02 -15.87 -7.31
C ARG A 116 3.45 -14.49 -7.67
N PHE A 117 2.24 -14.45 -8.23
CA PHE A 117 1.57 -13.20 -8.55
C PHE A 117 1.18 -12.38 -7.31
N ILE A 118 0.85 -13.03 -6.18
CA ILE A 118 0.63 -12.30 -4.91
C ILE A 118 1.91 -11.60 -4.47
N LEU A 119 3.06 -12.27 -4.58
CA LEU A 119 4.36 -11.67 -4.27
C LEU A 119 4.64 -10.47 -5.18
N ASP A 120 4.38 -10.60 -6.48
CA ASP A 120 4.56 -9.54 -7.46
C ASP A 120 3.69 -8.31 -7.18
N VAL A 121 2.39 -8.51 -6.91
CA VAL A 121 1.47 -7.41 -6.57
C VAL A 121 1.87 -6.74 -5.26
N CYS A 122 2.32 -7.49 -4.26
CA CYS A 122 2.77 -6.91 -3.00
C CYS A 122 4.07 -6.10 -3.19
N ASP A 123 4.99 -6.55 -4.03
CA ASP A 123 6.19 -5.80 -4.38
C ASP A 123 5.87 -4.52 -5.15
N LEU A 124 4.93 -4.59 -6.10
CA LEU A 124 4.39 -3.43 -6.79
C LEU A 124 3.77 -2.44 -5.80
N PHE A 125 2.92 -2.91 -4.87
CA PHE A 125 2.30 -2.06 -3.86
C PHE A 125 3.34 -1.40 -2.94
N LYS A 126 4.34 -2.16 -2.49
CA LYS A 126 5.43 -1.61 -1.67
C LYS A 126 6.19 -0.51 -2.38
N THR A 127 6.51 -0.72 -3.66
CA THR A 127 7.36 0.20 -4.44
C THR A 127 6.58 1.40 -4.96
N ALA A 128 5.36 1.20 -5.44
CA ALA A 128 4.53 2.22 -6.09
C ALA A 128 3.65 2.99 -5.12
N PHE A 129 3.36 2.46 -3.92
CA PHE A 129 2.43 3.06 -2.96
C PHE A 129 3.04 3.29 -1.57
N LEU A 130 3.64 2.26 -0.94
CA LEU A 130 4.17 2.42 0.43
C LEU A 130 5.47 3.22 0.49
N GLN A 131 6.34 3.05 -0.49
CA GLN A 131 7.53 3.89 -0.62
C GLN A 131 7.10 5.29 -1.05
N GLN A 132 7.56 6.30 -0.32
CA GLN A 132 7.31 7.69 -0.62
C GLN A 132 8.60 8.51 -0.44
N ASN A 133 8.99 9.24 -1.48
CA ASN A 133 10.17 10.08 -1.45
C ASN A 133 9.84 11.49 -0.91
N ALA A 134 10.23 11.75 0.34
CA ALA A 134 10.04 13.06 0.98
C ALA A 134 10.78 14.23 0.28
N PHE A 135 11.75 13.94 -0.59
CA PHE A 135 12.53 14.96 -1.30
C PHE A 135 12.04 15.22 -2.73
N ASP A 136 11.17 14.37 -3.27
CA ASP A 136 10.64 14.52 -4.64
C ASP A 136 9.55 15.60 -4.71
N ASP A 137 9.46 16.35 -5.80
CA ASP A 137 8.47 17.43 -5.95
C ASP A 137 7.02 16.95 -6.03
N ILE A 138 6.78 15.73 -6.50
CA ILE A 138 5.45 15.19 -6.74
C ILE A 138 5.09 14.12 -5.70
N ASP A 139 6.06 13.31 -5.27
CA ASP A 139 5.85 12.19 -4.35
C ASP A 139 5.94 12.61 -2.87
N ARG A 140 6.51 13.78 -2.53
CA ARG A 140 6.59 14.24 -1.11
C ARG A 140 5.25 14.35 -0.39
N TYR A 141 4.18 14.54 -1.14
CA TYR A 141 2.81 14.69 -0.64
C TYR A 141 1.83 13.98 -1.57
N SER A 142 0.83 13.32 -0.99
CA SER A 142 -0.24 12.68 -1.75
C SER A 142 -1.56 12.87 -1.04
N ALA A 143 -2.49 13.61 -1.65
CA ALA A 143 -3.83 13.76 -1.09
C ALA A 143 -4.63 12.46 -1.09
N PRO A 144 -5.70 12.37 -0.27
CA PRO A 144 -6.54 11.18 -0.16
C PRO A 144 -7.03 10.61 -1.49
N LEU A 145 -7.49 11.46 -2.42
CA LEU A 145 -7.98 11.02 -3.72
C LEU A 145 -6.88 10.45 -4.61
N LYS A 146 -5.70 11.07 -4.63
CA LYS A 146 -4.51 10.54 -5.34
C LYS A 146 -4.12 9.18 -4.78
N GLN A 147 -4.07 9.04 -3.45
CA GLN A 147 -3.79 7.74 -2.80
C GLN A 147 -4.80 6.68 -3.24
N TYR A 148 -6.10 6.98 -3.18
CA TYR A 148 -7.12 5.99 -3.53
C TYR A 148 -7.06 5.59 -5.01
N ASN A 149 -6.84 6.54 -5.93
CA ASN A 149 -6.66 6.23 -7.36
C ASN A 149 -5.47 5.29 -7.61
N MET A 150 -4.34 5.53 -6.93
CA MET A 150 -3.17 4.65 -7.00
C MET A 150 -3.49 3.24 -6.48
N LEU A 151 -4.13 3.13 -5.31
CA LEU A 151 -4.55 1.86 -4.73
C LEU A 151 -5.50 1.10 -5.68
N LYS A 152 -6.49 1.79 -6.23
CA LYS A 152 -7.49 1.20 -7.13
C LYS A 152 -6.86 0.60 -8.38
N ILE A 153 -5.86 1.26 -8.97
CA ILE A 153 -5.15 0.73 -10.15
C ILE A 153 -4.34 -0.51 -9.80
N ILE A 154 -3.66 -0.53 -8.65
CA ILE A 154 -2.92 -1.70 -8.18
C ILE A 154 -3.87 -2.88 -7.91
N LEU A 155 -5.03 -2.62 -7.30
CA LEU A 155 -6.06 -3.65 -7.08
C LEU A 155 -6.71 -4.11 -8.38
N ALA A 156 -6.90 -3.23 -9.37
CA ALA A 156 -7.35 -3.63 -10.69
C ALA A 156 -6.37 -4.60 -11.35
N TYR A 157 -5.06 -4.30 -11.29
CA TYR A 157 -4.01 -5.20 -11.79
C TYR A 157 -4.05 -6.55 -11.07
N TRP A 158 -4.20 -6.55 -9.75
CA TRP A 158 -4.37 -7.78 -8.96
C TRP A 158 -5.59 -8.60 -9.39
N ARG A 159 -6.78 -7.99 -9.43
CA ARG A 159 -8.05 -8.69 -9.71
C ARG A 159 -8.08 -9.21 -11.15
N ARG A 160 -7.75 -8.36 -12.13
CA ARG A 160 -7.71 -8.71 -13.55
C ARG A 160 -6.59 -9.70 -13.85
N GLY A 161 -5.37 -9.45 -13.36
CA GLY A 161 -4.23 -10.34 -13.55
C GLY A 161 -4.44 -11.73 -12.93
N SER A 162 -5.08 -11.80 -11.76
CA SER A 162 -5.44 -13.09 -11.15
C SER A 162 -6.42 -13.89 -12.00
N SER A 163 -7.37 -13.20 -12.65
CA SER A 163 -8.31 -13.82 -13.59
C SER A 163 -7.60 -14.30 -14.85
N ALA A 164 -6.71 -13.47 -15.41
CA ALA A 164 -5.89 -13.79 -16.57
C ALA A 164 -5.01 -15.04 -16.34
N ILE A 165 -4.31 -15.11 -15.20
CA ILE A 165 -3.45 -16.26 -14.85
C ILE A 165 -4.29 -17.54 -14.74
N LYS A 166 -5.50 -17.47 -14.17
CA LYS A 166 -6.41 -18.63 -14.11
C LYS A 166 -6.86 -19.11 -15.49
N ARG A 167 -6.83 -18.23 -16.50
CA ARG A 167 -7.11 -18.55 -17.91
C ARG A 167 -5.87 -18.99 -18.69
N GLY A 168 -4.71 -19.09 -18.04
CA GLY A 168 -3.47 -19.58 -18.65
C GLY A 168 -2.48 -18.49 -19.09
N VAL A 169 -2.82 -17.20 -18.95
CA VAL A 169 -1.88 -16.12 -19.25
C VAL A 169 -0.64 -16.22 -18.36
N SER A 170 0.54 -16.12 -18.95
CA SER A 170 1.80 -16.22 -18.20
C SER A 170 2.00 -15.02 -17.28
N LEU A 171 2.44 -15.28 -16.04
CA LEU A 171 2.88 -14.23 -15.10
C LEU A 171 3.97 -13.33 -15.72
N VAL A 172 4.86 -13.89 -16.53
CA VAL A 172 5.96 -13.14 -17.15
C VAL A 172 5.43 -12.10 -18.14
N GLU A 173 4.39 -12.43 -18.88
CA GLU A 173 3.78 -11.52 -19.86
C GLU A 173 3.04 -10.37 -19.17
N LEU A 174 2.29 -10.66 -18.10
CA LEU A 174 1.64 -9.64 -17.27
C LEU A 174 2.66 -8.63 -16.74
N LYS A 175 3.77 -9.10 -16.15
CA LYS A 175 4.83 -8.24 -15.62
C LYS A 175 5.51 -7.36 -16.67
N ARG A 176 5.60 -7.87 -17.91
CA ARG A 176 6.25 -7.17 -19.03
C ARG A 176 5.35 -6.14 -19.70
N MET A 177 4.07 -6.06 -19.33
CA MET A 177 3.19 -5.03 -19.85
C MET A 177 3.76 -3.64 -19.57
N LYS A 178 3.87 -2.82 -20.61
CA LYS A 178 4.38 -1.44 -20.50
C LYS A 178 3.65 -0.64 -19.43
N VAL A 179 2.33 -0.81 -19.32
CA VAL A 179 1.50 -0.11 -18.35
C VAL A 179 1.89 -0.45 -16.90
N VAL A 180 2.40 -1.65 -16.61
CA VAL A 180 2.87 -2.00 -15.25
C VAL A 180 4.09 -1.14 -14.86
N GLN A 181 4.97 -0.82 -15.82
CA GLN A 181 6.08 0.09 -15.59
C GLN A 181 5.62 1.54 -15.38
N GLU A 182 4.51 1.93 -15.98
CA GLU A 182 3.88 3.23 -15.78
C GLU A 182 3.21 3.30 -14.39
N ILE A 183 2.58 2.21 -13.93
CA ILE A 183 2.02 2.10 -12.56
C ILE A 183 3.12 2.26 -11.50
N ILE A 184 4.30 1.65 -11.68
CA ILE A 184 5.42 1.81 -10.73
C ILE A 184 5.81 3.29 -10.56
N LYS A 185 5.73 4.07 -11.65
CA LYS A 185 6.15 5.48 -11.68
C LYS A 185 5.03 6.46 -11.38
N MET A 186 3.78 6.01 -11.27
CA MET A 186 2.60 6.89 -11.17
C MET A 186 2.69 7.87 -10.00
N LYS A 187 3.33 7.47 -8.90
CA LYS A 187 3.55 8.32 -7.73
C LYS A 187 4.38 9.57 -8.03
N PHE A 188 5.34 9.44 -8.95
CA PHE A 188 6.22 10.50 -9.44
C PHE A 188 5.68 11.22 -10.69
N SER A 189 4.91 10.54 -11.53
CA SER A 189 4.50 11.09 -12.83
C SER A 189 3.12 11.76 -12.82
N ILE A 190 2.23 11.38 -11.91
CA ILE A 190 0.86 11.90 -11.86
C ILE A 190 0.72 12.84 -10.67
N LYS A 191 0.45 14.12 -10.98
CA LYS A 191 0.10 15.14 -9.99
C LYS A 191 -1.34 14.94 -9.52
N GLU A 192 -1.62 15.35 -8.29
CA GLU A 192 -2.95 15.27 -7.68
C GLU A 192 -4.05 15.90 -8.53
N GLU A 193 -3.76 17.05 -9.13
CA GLU A 193 -4.68 17.83 -9.95
C GLU A 193 -5.13 17.09 -11.23
N ASN A 194 -4.37 16.08 -11.65
CA ASN A 194 -4.56 15.43 -12.96
C ASN A 194 -5.22 14.06 -12.84
N SER A 195 -6.47 14.06 -12.35
CA SER A 195 -7.28 12.84 -12.20
C SER A 195 -7.49 12.08 -13.52
N GLU A 196 -7.46 12.78 -14.66
CA GLU A 196 -7.62 12.15 -15.99
C GLU A 196 -6.50 11.16 -16.32
N GLU A 197 -5.27 11.40 -15.87
CA GLU A 197 -4.15 10.49 -16.13
C GLU A 197 -4.32 9.16 -15.40
N PHE A 198 -4.94 9.15 -14.22
CA PHE A 198 -5.30 7.90 -13.55
C PHE A 198 -6.35 7.10 -14.34
N ILE A 199 -7.33 7.79 -14.96
CA ILE A 199 -8.34 7.15 -15.81
C ILE A 199 -7.67 6.57 -17.07
N LYS A 200 -6.77 7.32 -17.71
CA LYS A 200 -6.02 6.85 -18.88
C LYS A 200 -5.16 5.63 -18.54
N LEU A 201 -4.48 5.66 -17.39
CA LEU A 201 -3.63 4.58 -16.92
C LEU A 201 -4.46 3.32 -16.60
N ALA A 202 -5.60 3.47 -15.91
CA ALA A 202 -6.52 2.38 -15.67
C ALA A 202 -7.06 1.78 -16.98
N ALA A 203 -7.48 2.61 -17.94
CA ALA A 203 -7.95 2.12 -19.24
C ALA A 203 -6.84 1.43 -20.06
N ALA A 204 -5.59 1.90 -19.94
CA ALA A 204 -4.43 1.24 -20.55
C ALA A 204 -4.15 -0.12 -19.93
N LEU A 205 -4.34 -0.26 -18.61
CA LEU A 205 -4.22 -1.52 -17.89
C LEU A 205 -5.24 -2.54 -18.37
N GLU A 206 -6.52 -2.16 -18.38
CA GLU A 206 -7.62 -3.02 -18.84
C GLU A 206 -7.37 -3.51 -20.28
N ARG A 207 -7.09 -2.59 -21.22
CA ARG A 207 -6.77 -2.95 -22.62
C ARG A 207 -5.55 -3.85 -22.74
N GLY A 208 -4.55 -3.65 -21.89
CA GLY A 208 -3.33 -4.46 -21.90
C GLY A 208 -3.63 -5.90 -21.48
N ILE A 209 -4.44 -6.09 -20.44
CA ILE A 209 -4.85 -7.42 -19.98
C ILE A 209 -5.79 -8.08 -20.98
N ASP A 210 -6.77 -7.37 -21.53
CA ASP A 210 -7.69 -7.90 -22.54
C ASP A 210 -6.94 -8.45 -23.76
N ARG A 211 -5.89 -7.73 -24.22
CA ARG A 211 -5.04 -8.19 -25.32
C ARG A 211 -4.32 -9.48 -24.99
N LEU A 212 -3.74 -9.59 -23.78
CA LEU A 212 -3.09 -10.83 -23.38
C LEU A 212 -4.10 -11.97 -23.30
N GLU A 213 -5.27 -11.76 -22.70
CA GLU A 213 -6.31 -12.77 -22.58
C GLU A 213 -6.79 -13.26 -23.95
N SER A 214 -6.90 -12.38 -24.94
CA SER A 214 -7.28 -12.76 -26.31
C SER A 214 -6.27 -13.66 -27.02
N MET A 215 -5.00 -13.70 -26.58
CA MET A 215 -3.98 -14.60 -27.12
C MET A 215 -4.07 -16.02 -26.56
N TYR A 216 -4.82 -16.21 -25.45
CA TYR A 216 -5.00 -17.47 -24.73
C TYR A 216 -6.44 -18.01 -24.82
N ALA A 217 -7.31 -17.33 -25.58
CA ALA A 217 -8.67 -17.76 -25.91
C ALA A 217 -8.67 -18.61 -27.19
#